data_AF-A0A8J5QKC7-F1
#
_entry.id   AF-A0A8J5QKC7-F1
#
_cell.length_a   1.000
_cell.length_b   1.000
_cell.length_c   1.000
_cell.angle_alpha   90.00
_cell.angle_beta   90.00
_cell.angle_gamma   90.00
#
_symmetry.space_group_name_H-M   'P 1'
#
loop_
_entity.id
_entity.type
_entity.pdbx_description
1 polymer ?
#
loop_
_entity_poly.entity_id
_entity_poly.type
_entity_poly.pdbx_seq_one_letter_code
_entity_poly.pdbx_strand_id
1 'polypeptide(L)'
;MSETKKRKIEEKKPHVEKLQCEYFLAKKNRRCAMQRKKDQRFCSEHMIHEDNKQTKQERVPCPLDPNHTVWVKELEKHLKKCNAKPKEIPDPWFEMDLNVTLKGISETVEKVESEDDGLDEVALFAKYIPILKSISFEPLQFKISEHKGLDERLEIASRQKHSIQQSSLIGNLKSRNLLSSENFYVEFGCGKGELSRFINLCILQDSTNQNKLQKNDCEKYGYGFIDRGVNRLKVDKRIINDCSDSELKPIIKRTRIDIKDLNLDKFVEDVNPNRIVGISKHLCGAATDLTLKSLVNSTILKSEKFGGLLIAMCCRHACAYDQLLPQSRQYLYDRGFKTLQSFNILKKMVSWAVSSSRPANSAEQQHISGLTFEERAEVGLLARRLIDESRVIAMKLMVGEKLDIDMFWYVQKDITLENVCLAITPAVPAIE
;
A
#
# COMPACT_ATOMS: atom_id res chain seq x y z
N MET A 1 18.86 -42.37 -26.53
CA MET A 1 19.75 -42.53 -25.36
C MET A 1 20.46 -41.21 -25.12
N SER A 2 19.95 -40.38 -24.23
CA SER A 2 20.59 -39.10 -23.87
C SER A 2 21.08 -39.18 -22.43
N GLU A 3 22.37 -38.93 -22.26
CA GLU A 3 23.08 -39.01 -21.00
C GLU A 3 22.56 -37.96 -20.01
N THR A 4 22.08 -38.45 -18.86
CA THR A 4 21.65 -37.61 -17.75
C THR A 4 22.89 -36.99 -17.10
N LYS A 5 23.11 -35.69 -17.27
CA LYS A 5 24.12 -34.94 -16.50
C LYS A 5 23.80 -35.04 -15.01
N LYS A 6 24.54 -35.88 -14.29
CA LYS A 6 24.53 -35.96 -12.82
C LYS A 6 24.88 -34.59 -12.26
N ARG A 7 23.97 -34.02 -11.45
CA ARG A 7 24.23 -32.81 -10.64
C ARG A 7 25.46 -33.07 -9.76
N LYS A 8 26.47 -32.21 -9.87
CA LYS A 8 27.53 -32.12 -8.87
C LYS A 8 26.87 -31.80 -7.53
N ILE A 9 26.95 -32.74 -6.60
CA ILE A 9 26.65 -32.50 -5.18
C ILE A 9 27.71 -31.49 -4.74
N GLU A 10 27.31 -30.24 -4.51
CA GLU A 10 28.17 -29.27 -3.86
C GLU A 10 28.56 -29.83 -2.50
N GLU A 11 29.87 -30.02 -2.29
CA GLU A 11 30.43 -30.34 -0.98
C GLU A 11 29.89 -29.33 0.04
N LYS A 12 29.23 -29.84 1.08
CA LYS A 12 28.73 -29.02 2.19
C LYS A 12 29.92 -28.23 2.76
N LYS A 13 29.96 -26.92 2.48
CA LYS A 13 30.86 -25.99 3.17
C LYS A 13 30.76 -26.25 4.68
N PRO A 14 31.88 -26.26 5.42
CA PRO A 14 31.87 -26.54 6.85
C PRO A 14 30.86 -25.63 7.54
N HIS A 15 30.06 -26.22 8.45
CA HIS A 15 29.02 -25.53 9.21
C HIS A 15 29.69 -24.46 10.09
N VAL A 16 29.88 -23.25 9.56
CA VAL A 16 30.33 -22.11 10.36
C VAL A 16 29.22 -21.84 11.36
N GLU A 17 29.50 -22.13 12.62
CA GLU A 17 28.59 -21.87 13.74
C GLU A 17 28.25 -20.38 13.73
N LYS A 18 27.05 -20.05 13.24
CA LYS A 18 26.58 -18.67 13.19
C LYS A 18 26.25 -18.27 14.62
N LEU A 19 27.18 -17.57 15.27
CA LEU A 19 27.00 -16.97 16.58
C LEU A 19 25.75 -16.08 16.54
N GLN A 20 24.65 -16.58 17.08
CA GLN A 20 23.35 -15.93 17.07
C GLN A 20 23.14 -15.18 18.38
N CYS A 21 22.56 -13.99 18.31
CA CYS A 21 22.16 -13.19 19.47
C CYS A 21 21.26 -13.99 20.42
N GLU A 22 21.60 -13.97 21.70
CA GLU A 22 20.88 -14.71 22.75
C GLU A 22 19.60 -14.02 23.23
N TYR A 23 19.32 -12.78 22.79
CA TYR A 23 18.18 -11.99 23.25
C TYR A 23 16.86 -12.61 22.80
N PHE A 24 15.91 -12.77 23.74
CA PHE A 24 14.63 -13.40 23.49
C PHE A 24 13.54 -12.38 23.16
N LEU A 25 12.95 -12.49 21.97
CA LEU A 25 11.85 -11.64 21.53
C LEU A 25 10.53 -12.24 22.02
N ALA A 26 10.08 -11.88 23.22
CA ALA A 26 8.86 -12.41 23.84
C ALA A 26 7.63 -12.34 22.91
N LYS A 27 7.39 -11.19 22.26
CA LYS A 27 6.28 -11.00 21.30
C LYS A 27 6.33 -11.96 20.09
N LYS A 28 7.51 -12.46 19.72
CA LYS A 28 7.74 -13.32 18.55
C LYS A 28 8.11 -14.75 18.94
N ASN A 29 8.10 -15.07 20.23
CA ASN A 29 8.47 -16.35 20.83
C ASN A 29 9.74 -16.99 20.21
N ARG A 30 10.79 -16.18 20.00
CA ARG A 30 12.05 -16.65 19.39
C ARG A 30 13.24 -15.79 19.78
N ARG A 31 14.46 -16.35 19.72
CA ARG A 31 15.70 -15.57 19.83
C ARG A 31 15.89 -14.64 18.63
N CYS A 32 16.55 -13.51 18.87
CA CYS A 32 16.92 -12.57 17.83
C CYS A 32 17.71 -13.28 16.72
N ALA A 33 17.36 -13.05 15.45
CA ALA A 33 18.02 -13.71 14.31
C ALA A 33 19.34 -13.04 13.89
N MET A 34 19.75 -11.96 14.57
CA MET A 34 20.97 -11.23 14.26
C MET A 34 22.20 -11.98 14.78
N GLN A 35 23.33 -11.83 14.08
CA GLN A 35 24.59 -12.39 14.52
C GLN A 35 25.23 -11.55 15.63
N ARG A 36 25.94 -12.22 16.54
CA ARG A 36 26.78 -11.62 17.58
C ARG A 36 28.25 -11.86 17.29
N LYS A 37 29.13 -11.06 17.89
CA LYS A 37 30.56 -11.35 17.89
C LYS A 37 30.87 -12.54 18.81
N LYS A 38 32.03 -13.18 18.63
CA LYS A 38 32.41 -14.39 19.38
C LYS A 38 32.50 -14.14 20.88
N ASP A 39 32.91 -12.93 21.26
CA ASP A 39 33.13 -12.40 22.60
C ASP A 39 31.88 -11.75 23.24
N GLN A 40 30.74 -11.71 22.55
CA GLN A 40 29.51 -11.05 23.02
C GLN A 40 28.35 -12.03 23.02
N ARG A 41 27.38 -11.86 23.92
CA ARG A 41 26.14 -12.65 24.03
C ARG A 41 25.01 -12.11 23.14
N PHE A 42 25.02 -10.82 22.86
CA PHE A 42 23.97 -10.17 22.07
C PHE A 42 24.49 -9.57 20.76
N CYS A 43 23.60 -9.38 19.78
CA CYS A 43 23.92 -8.58 18.60
C CYS A 43 24.04 -7.11 18.97
N SER A 44 24.59 -6.30 18.08
CA SER A 44 24.74 -4.85 18.25
C SER A 44 23.49 -4.20 18.88
N GLU A 45 22.30 -4.45 18.36
CA GLU A 45 21.05 -3.84 18.85
C GLU A 45 20.63 -4.28 20.26
N HIS A 46 20.93 -5.51 20.68
CA HIS A 46 20.50 -6.04 21.99
C HIS A 46 21.63 -6.07 23.03
N MET A 47 22.82 -5.58 22.70
CA MET A 47 23.93 -5.43 23.63
C MET A 47 23.63 -4.51 24.82
N ILE A 48 22.57 -3.70 24.75
CA ILE A 48 22.10 -2.88 25.89
C ILE A 48 21.64 -3.74 27.08
N HIS A 49 21.30 -5.01 26.82
CA HIS A 49 20.85 -5.98 27.83
C HIS A 49 22.00 -6.82 28.41
N GLU A 50 23.24 -6.50 28.06
CA GLU A 50 24.43 -7.18 28.58
C GLU A 50 24.89 -6.50 29.88
N ASP A 51 24.88 -7.22 31.02
CA ASP A 51 25.24 -6.72 32.36
C ASP A 51 26.74 -6.41 32.56
N ASN A 52 27.49 -6.13 31.48
CA ASN A 52 28.93 -5.98 31.54
C ASN A 52 29.34 -4.55 31.93
N LYS A 53 29.57 -4.34 33.23
CA LYS A 53 30.08 -3.09 33.85
C LYS A 53 31.49 -2.64 33.37
N GLN A 54 32.12 -3.34 32.42
CA GLN A 54 33.54 -3.12 32.07
C GLN A 54 33.81 -2.44 30.72
N THR A 55 32.79 -2.12 29.92
CA THR A 55 32.99 -1.26 28.73
C THR A 55 31.99 -0.11 28.73
N LYS A 56 32.49 1.10 29.05
CA LYS A 56 31.79 2.40 28.96
C LYS A 56 31.40 2.76 27.52
N GLN A 57 30.63 1.93 26.83
CA GLN A 57 30.01 2.32 25.57
C GLN A 57 28.52 2.12 25.74
N GLU A 58 27.87 3.18 26.18
CA GLU A 58 26.43 3.22 26.29
C GLU A 58 25.84 3.39 24.88
N ARG A 59 24.80 2.63 24.56
CA ARG A 59 23.95 2.90 23.39
C ARG A 59 22.70 3.59 23.88
N VAL A 60 22.36 4.72 23.26
CA VAL A 60 21.15 5.48 23.56
C VAL A 60 20.15 5.33 22.39
N PRO A 61 18.83 5.40 22.65
CA PRO A 61 17.85 5.58 21.58
C PRO A 61 18.23 6.79 20.72
N CYS A 62 18.08 6.68 19.40
CA CYS A 62 18.37 7.80 18.52
C CYS A 62 17.39 8.96 18.81
N PRO A 63 17.88 10.19 19.03
CA PRO A 63 17.03 11.36 19.26
C PRO A 63 16.08 11.68 18.09
N LEU A 64 16.43 11.24 16.88
CA LEU A 64 15.62 11.45 15.67
C LEU A 64 14.62 10.33 15.40
N ASP A 65 14.85 9.12 15.94
CA ASP A 65 13.95 7.97 15.80
C ASP A 65 14.21 6.97 16.95
N PRO A 66 13.36 6.97 18.01
CA PRO A 66 13.53 6.09 19.16
C PRO A 66 13.46 4.59 18.85
N ASN A 67 13.05 4.19 17.63
CA ASN A 67 12.96 2.79 17.24
C ASN A 67 14.31 2.11 16.98
N HIS A 68 15.40 2.86 16.91
CA HIS A 68 16.76 2.29 16.84
C HIS A 68 17.69 2.95 17.85
N THR A 69 18.78 2.26 18.19
CA THR A 69 19.77 2.74 19.15
C THR A 69 21.10 3.07 18.47
N VAL A 70 21.93 3.91 19.11
CA VAL A 70 23.23 4.36 18.58
C VAL A 70 24.23 4.43 19.72
N TRP A 71 25.49 4.08 19.46
CA TRP A 71 26.57 4.32 20.41
C TRP A 71 26.70 5.81 20.73
N VAL A 72 26.80 6.18 22.01
CA VAL A 72 26.99 7.59 22.43
C VAL A 72 28.16 8.25 21.69
N LYS A 73 29.30 7.55 21.57
CA LYS A 73 30.49 8.03 20.85
C LYS A 73 30.27 8.23 19.34
N GLU A 74 29.26 7.59 18.75
CA GLU A 74 28.92 7.69 17.33
C GLU A 74 27.67 8.54 17.10
N LEU A 75 27.04 9.07 18.15
CA LEU A 75 25.76 9.77 18.08
C LEU A 75 25.84 10.98 17.14
N GLU A 76 26.84 11.84 17.30
CA GLU A 76 27.02 13.00 16.41
C GLU A 76 27.23 12.59 14.95
N LYS A 77 28.05 11.56 14.71
CA LYS A 77 28.28 11.02 13.35
C LYS A 77 27.02 10.37 12.78
N HIS A 78 26.22 9.73 13.63
CA HIS A 78 24.96 9.11 13.25
C HIS A 78 23.91 10.16 12.90
N LEU A 79 23.70 11.19 13.72
CA LEU A 79 22.70 12.24 13.49
C LEU A 79 22.87 12.90 12.11
N LYS A 80 24.12 13.03 11.64
CA LYS A 80 24.44 13.54 10.29
C LYS A 80 23.96 12.65 9.14
N LYS A 81 23.88 11.33 9.36
CA LYS A 81 23.52 10.32 8.34
C LYS A 81 22.25 9.53 8.68
N CYS A 82 21.54 9.92 9.73
CA CYS A 82 20.38 9.20 10.21
C CYS A 82 19.29 9.26 9.15
N ASN A 83 18.65 8.12 8.87
CA ASN A 83 17.52 8.09 7.94
C ASN A 83 16.32 8.91 8.43
N ALA A 84 16.27 9.25 9.72
CA ALA A 84 15.25 10.11 10.33
C ALA A 84 15.68 11.58 10.43
N LYS A 85 16.87 11.96 9.94
CA LYS A 85 17.29 13.36 9.88
C LYS A 85 16.32 14.14 8.95
N PRO A 86 15.71 15.25 9.41
CA PRO A 86 14.93 16.13 8.55
C PRO A 86 15.78 16.64 7.39
N LYS A 87 15.19 16.73 6.19
CA LYS A 87 15.87 17.37 5.06
C LYS A 87 15.99 18.88 5.35
N GLU A 88 17.19 19.43 5.17
CA GLU A 88 17.46 20.87 5.41
C GLU A 88 16.71 21.77 4.41
N ILE A 89 16.50 21.26 3.19
CA ILE A 89 15.65 21.89 2.18
C ILE A 89 14.62 20.83 1.76
N PRO A 90 13.33 21.04 2.03
CA PRO A 90 12.30 20.11 1.59
C PRO A 90 12.24 20.09 0.04
N ASP A 91 11.81 18.97 -0.53
CA ASP A 91 11.68 18.88 -1.99
C ASP A 91 10.69 19.95 -2.51
N PRO A 92 10.80 20.45 -3.76
CA PRO A 92 9.92 21.52 -4.26
C PRO A 92 8.42 21.22 -4.16
N TRP A 93 8.06 19.94 -4.17
CA TRP A 93 6.69 19.42 -4.07
C TRP A 93 6.26 19.08 -2.63
N PHE A 94 6.99 19.53 -1.62
CA PHE A 94 6.60 19.37 -0.22
C PHE A 94 5.77 20.57 0.25
N GLU A 95 4.57 20.29 0.74
CA GLU A 95 3.69 21.25 1.41
C GLU A 95 3.06 20.56 2.62
N MET A 96 3.47 21.00 3.82
CA MET A 96 3.09 20.34 5.08
C MET A 96 1.57 20.21 5.20
N ASP A 97 1.12 18.99 5.46
CA ASP A 97 -0.28 18.61 5.70
C ASP A 97 -1.28 19.04 4.60
N LEU A 98 -0.80 19.31 3.38
CA LEU A 98 -1.61 19.72 2.23
C LEU A 98 -2.81 18.79 1.98
N ASN A 99 -2.64 17.49 2.18
CA ASN A 99 -3.65 16.47 1.89
C ASN A 99 -4.31 15.89 3.14
N VAL A 100 -4.13 16.53 4.31
CA VAL A 100 -4.91 16.19 5.52
C VAL A 100 -6.35 16.67 5.37
N THR A 101 -6.55 17.86 4.81
CA THR A 101 -7.87 18.47 4.55
C THR A 101 -8.08 18.74 3.06
N LEU A 102 -9.34 18.88 2.63
CA LEU A 102 -9.66 19.24 1.24
C LEU A 102 -9.70 20.76 1.05
N LYS A 103 -9.07 21.25 -0.02
CA LYS A 103 -9.07 22.68 -0.39
C LYS A 103 -10.49 23.16 -0.69
N GLY A 104 -10.90 24.26 -0.08
CA GLY A 104 -12.17 24.93 -0.39
C GLY A 104 -13.42 24.22 0.17
N ILE A 105 -13.26 23.15 0.94
CA ILE A 105 -14.36 22.53 1.70
C ILE A 105 -14.17 22.95 3.16
N SER A 106 -15.09 23.77 3.67
CA SER A 106 -15.17 24.01 5.11
C SER A 106 -15.60 22.69 5.73
N GLU A 107 -14.67 21.96 6.35
CA GLU A 107 -15.04 20.83 7.20
C GLU A 107 -15.89 21.41 8.34
N THR A 108 -17.20 21.20 8.29
CA THR A 108 -18.04 21.39 9.47
C THR A 108 -17.45 20.49 10.53
N VAL A 109 -17.10 21.05 11.69
CA VAL A 109 -16.65 20.25 12.84
C VAL A 109 -17.74 19.22 13.11
N GLU A 110 -17.50 17.98 12.70
CA GLU A 110 -18.41 16.88 12.96
C GLU A 110 -18.50 16.77 14.48
N LYS A 111 -19.68 17.03 15.05
CA LYS A 111 -19.93 16.74 16.45
C LYS A 111 -19.89 15.23 16.58
N VAL A 112 -18.73 14.69 16.96
CA VAL A 112 -18.61 13.28 17.33
C VAL A 112 -19.57 13.06 18.49
N GLU A 113 -20.60 12.22 18.27
CA GLU A 113 -21.55 11.89 19.32
C GLU A 113 -20.83 11.10 20.42
N SER A 114 -21.27 11.26 21.67
CA SER A 114 -20.72 10.60 22.85
C SER A 114 -21.61 9.46 23.36
N GLU A 115 -22.54 8.96 22.53
CA GLU A 115 -23.53 7.94 22.94
C GLU A 115 -22.92 6.56 23.25
N ASP A 116 -21.67 6.34 22.85
CA ASP A 116 -20.91 5.11 23.12
C ASP A 116 -19.94 5.24 24.30
N ASP A 117 -19.87 6.41 24.94
CA ASP A 117 -19.00 6.62 26.08
C ASP A 117 -19.41 5.71 27.24
N GLY A 118 -18.47 4.92 27.74
CA GLY A 118 -18.69 3.96 28.82
C GLY A 118 -19.17 2.57 28.38
N LEU A 119 -19.42 2.35 27.08
CA LEU A 119 -19.69 1.00 26.56
C LEU A 119 -18.39 0.19 26.47
N ASP A 120 -18.44 -1.07 26.92
CA ASP A 120 -17.37 -2.02 26.70
C ASP A 120 -17.39 -2.62 25.28
N GLU A 121 -16.38 -3.40 24.93
CA GLU A 121 -16.28 -3.99 23.59
C GLU A 121 -17.44 -4.95 23.28
N VAL A 122 -17.96 -5.67 24.29
CA VAL A 122 -19.05 -6.63 24.11
C VAL A 122 -20.34 -5.90 23.73
N ALA A 123 -20.66 -4.83 24.47
CA ALA A 123 -21.80 -3.97 24.18
C ALA A 123 -21.67 -3.29 22.82
N LEU A 124 -20.47 -2.82 22.45
CA LEU A 124 -20.22 -2.24 21.13
C LEU A 124 -20.43 -3.26 20.00
N PHE A 125 -19.93 -4.50 20.15
CA PHE A 125 -20.20 -5.55 19.15
C PHE A 125 -21.69 -5.87 19.05
N ALA A 126 -22.38 -6.03 20.18
CA ALA A 126 -23.81 -6.31 20.22
C ALA A 126 -24.63 -5.19 19.54
N LYS A 127 -24.22 -3.93 19.68
CA LYS A 127 -24.87 -2.77 19.03
C LYS A 127 -24.58 -2.71 17.52
N TYR A 128 -23.31 -2.82 17.11
CA TYR A 128 -22.89 -2.50 15.74
C TYR A 128 -22.91 -3.66 14.76
N ILE A 129 -22.86 -4.93 15.21
CA ILE A 129 -22.98 -6.08 14.31
C ILE A 129 -24.35 -6.13 13.62
N PRO A 130 -25.49 -5.98 14.32
CA PRO A 130 -26.81 -5.95 13.67
C PRO A 130 -26.96 -4.82 12.66
N ILE A 131 -26.47 -3.61 13.01
CA ILE A 131 -26.46 -2.45 12.11
C ILE A 131 -25.71 -2.82 10.83
N LEU A 132 -24.50 -3.37 10.95
CA LEU A 132 -23.68 -3.75 9.80
C LEU A 132 -24.35 -4.84 8.94
N LYS A 133 -24.97 -5.85 9.55
CA LYS A 133 -25.70 -6.92 8.86
C LYS A 133 -26.97 -6.42 8.14
N SER A 134 -27.55 -5.29 8.59
CA SER A 134 -28.72 -4.67 7.95
C SER A 134 -28.39 -3.91 6.67
N ILE A 135 -27.11 -3.62 6.41
CA ILE A 135 -26.69 -2.84 5.24
C ILE A 135 -26.55 -3.77 4.04
N SER A 136 -27.37 -3.51 3.01
CA SER A 136 -27.25 -4.19 1.73
C SER A 136 -26.33 -3.41 0.79
N PHE A 137 -25.53 -4.15 0.02
CA PHE A 137 -24.65 -3.61 -1.00
C PHE A 137 -24.92 -4.29 -2.33
N GLU A 138 -24.83 -3.54 -3.42
CA GLU A 138 -24.80 -4.14 -4.75
C GLU A 138 -23.60 -5.10 -4.87
N PRO A 139 -23.80 -6.31 -5.44
CA PRO A 139 -22.72 -7.26 -5.63
C PRO A 139 -21.60 -6.71 -6.51
N LEU A 140 -20.37 -6.89 -6.05
CA LEU A 140 -19.18 -6.55 -6.82
C LEU A 140 -19.01 -7.51 -7.99
N GLN A 141 -18.72 -6.94 -9.16
CA GLN A 141 -18.39 -7.71 -10.35
C GLN A 141 -16.95 -8.25 -10.26
N PHE A 142 -16.74 -9.45 -10.80
CA PHE A 142 -15.40 -9.98 -11.01
C PHE A 142 -14.84 -9.41 -12.32
N LYS A 143 -13.72 -8.71 -12.23
CA LYS A 143 -12.95 -8.25 -13.39
C LYS A 143 -11.53 -8.79 -13.25
N ILE A 144 -11.40 -10.11 -13.44
CA ILE A 144 -10.10 -10.79 -13.45
C ILE A 144 -9.56 -10.68 -14.86
N SER A 145 -8.36 -10.14 -15.00
CA SER A 145 -7.70 -9.96 -16.29
C SER A 145 -6.27 -10.48 -16.19
N GLU A 146 -5.59 -10.59 -17.32
CA GLU A 146 -4.20 -11.04 -17.40
C GLU A 146 -3.48 -10.28 -18.51
N HIS A 147 -2.16 -10.21 -18.44
CA HIS A 147 -1.34 -9.60 -19.47
C HIS A 147 -0.19 -10.51 -19.89
N LYS A 148 -0.09 -10.79 -21.19
CA LYS A 148 0.90 -11.70 -21.77
C LYS A 148 2.35 -11.34 -21.45
N GLY A 149 2.62 -10.04 -21.29
CA GLY A 149 3.93 -9.53 -20.85
C GLY A 149 4.43 -10.06 -19.50
N LEU A 150 3.63 -10.81 -18.74
CA LEU A 150 4.03 -11.45 -17.48
C LEU A 150 3.99 -12.98 -17.50
N ASP A 151 3.67 -13.62 -18.63
CA ASP A 151 3.48 -15.08 -18.74
C ASP A 151 4.74 -15.84 -18.29
N GLU A 152 5.92 -15.50 -18.84
CA GLU A 152 7.20 -16.12 -18.45
C GLU A 152 7.47 -16.05 -16.94
N ARG A 153 7.01 -14.98 -16.30
CA ARG A 153 7.22 -14.76 -14.86
C ARG A 153 6.19 -15.51 -14.01
N LEU A 154 4.98 -15.70 -14.50
CA LEU A 154 3.97 -16.55 -13.87
C LEU A 154 4.44 -18.02 -13.84
N GLU A 155 5.17 -18.46 -14.86
CA GLU A 155 5.77 -19.80 -14.94
C GLU A 155 6.97 -19.99 -13.99
N ILE A 156 7.85 -18.97 -13.86
CA ILE A 156 9.09 -19.07 -13.07
C ILE A 156 8.85 -18.86 -11.56
N ALA A 157 7.81 -18.10 -11.17
CA ALA A 157 7.65 -17.68 -9.79
C ALA A 157 7.16 -18.81 -8.86
N SER A 158 8.02 -19.24 -7.93
CA SER A 158 7.64 -20.10 -6.78
C SER A 158 6.57 -19.48 -5.85
N ARG A 159 6.23 -18.21 -6.04
CA ARG A 159 5.18 -17.44 -5.33
C ARG A 159 4.17 -16.84 -6.30
N GLN A 160 3.41 -17.68 -7.00
CA GLN A 160 2.47 -17.29 -8.06
C GLN A 160 1.45 -16.20 -7.62
N LYS A 161 1.03 -16.19 -6.35
CA LYS A 161 -0.03 -15.28 -5.86
C LYS A 161 0.26 -13.79 -6.02
N HIS A 162 1.50 -13.34 -5.83
CA HIS A 162 1.82 -11.91 -6.01
C HIS A 162 1.83 -11.51 -7.49
N SER A 163 2.35 -12.40 -8.34
CA SER A 163 2.40 -12.22 -9.79
C SER A 163 0.99 -12.21 -10.40
N ILE A 164 0.09 -13.12 -9.97
CA ILE A 164 -1.31 -13.16 -10.41
C ILE A 164 -2.03 -11.84 -10.06
N GLN A 165 -1.85 -11.33 -8.84
CA GLN A 165 -2.39 -10.03 -8.45
C GLN A 165 -1.90 -8.90 -9.37
N GLN A 166 -0.59 -8.83 -9.65
CA GLN A 166 -0.04 -7.79 -10.53
C GLN A 166 -0.52 -7.95 -11.98
N SER A 167 -0.57 -9.18 -12.50
CA SER A 167 -1.10 -9.46 -13.84
C SER A 167 -2.54 -8.97 -13.99
N SER A 168 -3.40 -9.24 -13.01
CA SER A 168 -4.78 -8.77 -13.07
C SER A 168 -4.93 -7.27 -12.93
N LEU A 169 -4.17 -6.61 -12.05
CA LEU A 169 -4.17 -5.14 -11.98
C LEU A 169 -3.75 -4.51 -13.32
N ILE A 170 -2.73 -5.07 -13.97
CA ILE A 170 -2.23 -4.56 -15.26
C ILE A 170 -3.20 -4.87 -16.41
N GLY A 171 -3.81 -6.04 -16.45
CA GLY A 171 -4.87 -6.35 -17.40
C GLY A 171 -6.08 -5.41 -17.24
N ASN A 172 -6.43 -5.03 -16.01
CA ASN A 172 -7.47 -4.04 -15.73
C ASN A 172 -7.08 -2.60 -16.10
N LEU A 173 -5.78 -2.24 -16.06
CA LEU A 173 -5.30 -0.99 -16.65
C LEU A 173 -5.50 -1.00 -18.17
N LYS A 174 -5.17 -2.12 -18.82
CA LYS A 174 -5.32 -2.28 -20.28
C LYS A 174 -6.77 -2.19 -20.73
N SER A 175 -7.69 -2.91 -20.07
CA SER A 175 -9.12 -2.89 -20.42
C SER A 175 -9.78 -1.52 -20.26
N ARG A 176 -9.13 -0.59 -19.55
CA ARG A 176 -9.57 0.79 -19.32
C ARG A 176 -8.76 1.83 -20.10
N ASN A 177 -7.96 1.41 -21.08
CA ASN A 177 -7.09 2.29 -21.87
C ASN A 177 -6.11 3.11 -21.02
N LEU A 178 -5.67 2.56 -19.88
CA LEU A 178 -4.69 3.16 -18.98
C LEU A 178 -3.29 2.54 -19.12
N LEU A 179 -3.13 1.50 -19.94
CA LEU A 179 -1.84 0.86 -20.23
C LEU A 179 -1.31 1.36 -21.59
N SER A 180 -0.41 2.35 -21.57
CA SER A 180 0.17 2.94 -22.78
C SER A 180 1.50 3.64 -22.43
N SER A 181 2.41 3.69 -23.41
CA SER A 181 3.65 4.47 -23.37
C SER A 181 3.42 5.98 -23.39
N GLU A 182 2.20 6.46 -23.62
CA GLU A 182 1.84 7.90 -23.52
C GLU A 182 1.70 8.40 -22.07
N ASN A 183 1.61 7.46 -21.12
CA ASN A 183 1.31 7.78 -19.74
C ASN A 183 2.57 7.97 -18.89
N PHE A 184 2.47 8.89 -17.93
CA PHE A 184 3.32 8.96 -16.77
C PHE A 184 2.63 8.32 -15.57
N TYR A 185 3.17 7.21 -15.09
CA TYR A 185 2.57 6.41 -14.02
C TYR A 185 3.06 6.87 -12.65
N VAL A 186 2.15 7.25 -11.76
CA VAL A 186 2.48 7.65 -10.38
C VAL A 186 2.12 6.52 -9.43
N GLU A 187 3.11 5.78 -8.93
CA GLU A 187 2.91 4.70 -7.96
C GLU A 187 2.93 5.24 -6.53
N PHE A 188 1.75 5.24 -5.90
CA PHE A 188 1.56 5.65 -4.50
C PHE A 188 1.82 4.46 -3.56
N GLY A 189 2.68 4.65 -2.56
CA GLY A 189 3.12 3.56 -1.69
C GLY A 189 3.97 2.54 -2.44
N CYS A 190 4.84 3.01 -3.33
CA CYS A 190 5.51 2.17 -4.31
C CYS A 190 6.48 1.14 -3.74
N GLY A 191 6.93 1.29 -2.50
CA GLY A 191 7.97 0.44 -1.93
C GLY A 191 9.22 0.41 -2.84
N LYS A 192 9.44 -0.73 -3.50
CA LYS A 192 10.55 -0.94 -4.44
C LYS A 192 10.26 -0.51 -5.88
N GLY A 193 9.01 -0.20 -6.23
CA GLY A 193 8.52 0.11 -7.58
C GLY A 193 8.18 -1.11 -8.44
N GLU A 194 7.84 -2.25 -7.82
CA GLU A 194 7.66 -3.52 -8.53
C GLU A 194 6.47 -3.48 -9.51
N LEU A 195 5.35 -2.84 -9.13
CA LEU A 195 4.18 -2.74 -10.00
C LEU A 195 4.52 -1.92 -11.25
N SER A 196 5.16 -0.75 -11.10
CA SER A 196 5.63 0.05 -12.24
C SER A 196 6.56 -0.72 -13.18
N ARG A 197 7.48 -1.54 -12.65
CA ARG A 197 8.35 -2.35 -13.52
C ARG A 197 7.54 -3.35 -14.34
N PHE A 198 6.50 -3.95 -13.78
CA PHE A 198 5.71 -4.94 -14.51
C PHE A 198 4.81 -4.27 -15.55
N ILE A 199 4.29 -3.07 -15.25
CA ILE A 199 3.66 -2.22 -16.26
C ILE A 199 4.63 -1.96 -17.41
N ASN A 200 5.89 -1.62 -17.12
CA ASN A 200 6.90 -1.37 -18.15
C ASN A 200 7.12 -2.58 -19.07
N LEU A 201 7.25 -3.78 -18.49
CA LEU A 201 7.41 -5.02 -19.25
C LEU A 201 6.19 -5.30 -20.14
N CYS A 202 4.98 -5.06 -19.63
CA CYS A 202 3.75 -5.21 -20.42
C CYS A 202 3.66 -4.21 -21.57
N ILE A 203 4.03 -2.94 -21.35
CA ILE A 203 4.07 -1.91 -22.39
C ILE A 203 5.10 -2.26 -23.47
N LEU A 204 6.28 -2.74 -23.08
CA LEU A 204 7.30 -3.20 -24.03
C LEU A 204 6.79 -4.36 -24.89
N GLN A 205 6.13 -5.34 -24.26
CA GLN A 205 5.54 -6.47 -24.99
C GLN A 205 4.44 -6.02 -25.96
N ASP A 206 3.58 -5.08 -25.57
CA ASP A 206 2.56 -4.52 -26.48
C ASP A 206 3.20 -3.73 -27.63
N SER A 207 4.26 -2.95 -27.33
CA SER A 207 4.99 -2.14 -28.31
C SER A 207 5.70 -2.98 -29.38
N THR A 208 6.19 -4.18 -29.03
CA THR A 208 6.77 -5.10 -30.03
C THR A 208 5.76 -5.64 -31.04
N ASN A 209 4.46 -5.64 -30.69
CA ASN A 209 3.39 -6.18 -31.55
C ASN A 209 2.72 -5.10 -32.42
N GLN A 210 2.90 -3.82 -32.12
CA GLN A 210 2.30 -2.71 -32.88
C GLN A 210 3.36 -2.07 -33.79
N ASN A 211 3.09 -2.04 -35.10
CA ASN A 211 3.97 -1.42 -36.09
C ASN A 211 4.11 0.10 -35.83
N LYS A 212 5.32 0.53 -35.47
CA LYS A 212 5.81 1.92 -35.33
C LYS A 212 4.99 2.83 -34.40
N LEU A 213 5.44 2.93 -33.15
CA LEU A 213 5.13 4.04 -32.25
C LEU A 213 5.50 5.38 -32.92
N GLN A 214 4.64 6.39 -32.81
CA GLN A 214 5.03 7.75 -33.19
C GLN A 214 5.98 8.30 -32.12
N LYS A 215 7.08 8.90 -32.58
CA LYS A 215 8.20 9.32 -31.73
C LYS A 215 7.83 10.37 -30.67
N ASN A 216 6.78 11.16 -30.92
CA ASN A 216 6.34 12.23 -30.02
C ASN A 216 5.48 11.73 -28.85
N ASP A 217 4.84 10.56 -28.99
CA ASP A 217 3.87 10.05 -28.01
C ASP A 217 4.55 9.46 -26.77
N CYS A 218 5.84 9.10 -26.86
CA CYS A 218 6.57 8.42 -25.78
C CYS A 218 7.61 9.29 -25.04
N GLU A 219 7.79 10.57 -25.41
CA GLU A 219 8.81 11.43 -24.79
C GLU A 219 8.58 11.68 -23.29
N LYS A 220 7.32 11.60 -22.86
CA LYS A 220 6.90 11.82 -21.46
C LYS A 220 6.52 10.53 -20.73
N TYR A 221 6.76 9.39 -21.37
CA TYR A 221 6.62 8.08 -20.75
C TYR A 221 7.47 8.00 -19.49
N GLY A 222 6.93 7.46 -18.41
CA GLY A 222 7.74 7.29 -17.22
C GLY A 222 6.99 6.92 -15.96
N TYR A 223 7.72 7.03 -14.85
CA TYR A 223 7.31 6.58 -13.54
C TYR A 223 7.67 7.59 -12.45
N GLY A 224 6.65 8.02 -11.70
CA GLY A 224 6.75 8.75 -10.45
C GLY A 224 6.58 7.80 -9.27
N PHE A 225 7.53 7.78 -8.35
CA PHE A 225 7.54 6.89 -7.19
C PHE A 225 7.39 7.67 -5.89
N ILE A 226 6.29 7.44 -5.18
CA ILE A 226 5.96 8.09 -3.90
C ILE A 226 5.96 7.04 -2.79
N ASP A 227 6.80 7.23 -1.79
CA ASP A 227 6.84 6.37 -0.60
C ASP A 227 7.46 7.12 0.58
N ARG A 228 6.94 6.95 1.79
CA ARG A 228 7.55 7.55 2.99
C ARG A 228 8.78 6.76 3.50
N GLY A 229 8.88 5.49 3.12
CA GLY A 229 9.88 4.54 3.58
C GLY A 229 11.19 4.58 2.81
N VAL A 230 12.24 4.03 3.42
CA VAL A 230 13.55 3.84 2.78
C VAL A 230 13.65 2.42 2.24
N ASN A 231 13.40 2.27 0.95
CA ASN A 231 13.40 0.97 0.29
C ASN A 231 14.79 0.62 -0.27
N ARG A 232 15.29 -0.58 0.05
CA ARG A 232 16.48 -1.18 -0.59
C ARG A 232 16.05 -1.95 -1.83
N LEU A 233 16.99 -2.14 -2.78
CA LEU A 233 16.76 -2.88 -4.03
C LEU A 233 15.62 -2.28 -4.87
N LYS A 234 15.62 -0.95 -5.00
CA LYS A 234 14.72 -0.21 -5.88
C LYS A 234 14.92 -0.66 -7.32
N VAL A 235 13.84 -0.78 -8.07
CA VAL A 235 13.88 -1.31 -9.44
C VAL A 235 14.09 -0.25 -10.52
N ASP A 236 14.31 1.01 -10.12
CA ASP A 236 14.48 2.19 -10.97
C ASP A 236 15.44 1.92 -12.14
N LYS A 237 16.66 1.43 -11.84
CA LYS A 237 17.65 1.07 -12.87
C LYS A 237 17.22 -0.11 -13.74
N ARG A 238 16.43 -1.04 -13.18
CA ARG A 238 15.95 -2.19 -13.95
C ARG A 238 14.92 -1.76 -14.99
N ILE A 239 14.03 -0.83 -14.65
CA ILE A 239 13.08 -0.26 -15.62
C ILE A 239 13.82 0.35 -16.81
N ILE A 240 14.86 1.14 -16.55
CA ILE A 240 15.70 1.73 -17.60
C ILE A 240 16.39 0.63 -18.41
N ASN A 241 17.00 -0.36 -17.74
CA ASN A 241 17.70 -1.45 -18.41
C ASN A 241 16.77 -2.33 -19.25
N ASP A 242 15.55 -2.58 -18.78
CA ASP A 242 14.53 -3.36 -19.51
C ASP A 242 14.17 -2.67 -20.85
N CYS A 243 14.41 -1.36 -20.98
CA CYS A 243 14.20 -0.58 -22.21
C CYS A 243 15.46 -0.37 -23.06
N SER A 244 16.60 -0.99 -22.75
CA SER A 244 17.89 -0.70 -23.43
C SER A 244 17.86 -0.94 -24.94
N ASP A 245 17.11 -1.96 -25.37
CA ASP A 245 16.95 -2.34 -26.77
C ASP A 245 15.66 -1.77 -27.40
N SER A 246 15.01 -0.81 -26.73
CA SER A 246 13.77 -0.17 -27.15
C SER A 246 13.97 1.32 -27.47
N GLU A 247 13.08 1.89 -28.27
CA GLU A 247 13.01 3.35 -28.46
C GLU A 247 12.45 4.08 -27.23
N LEU A 248 11.77 3.36 -26.33
CA LEU A 248 11.21 3.93 -25.10
C LEU A 248 12.32 4.32 -24.12
N LYS A 249 12.27 5.56 -23.63
CA LYS A 249 13.18 6.05 -22.59
C LYS A 249 12.38 6.56 -21.38
N PRO A 250 12.00 5.68 -20.45
CA PRO A 250 11.15 6.06 -19.32
C PRO A 250 11.85 7.08 -18.42
N ILE A 251 11.16 8.19 -18.15
CA ILE A 251 11.56 9.17 -17.15
C ILE A 251 11.29 8.58 -15.76
N ILE A 252 12.30 8.53 -14.91
CA ILE A 252 12.16 8.01 -13.53
C ILE A 252 12.30 9.14 -12.54
N LYS A 253 11.24 9.41 -11.78
CA LYS A 253 11.22 10.37 -10.67
C LYS A 253 10.84 9.68 -9.37
N ARG A 254 11.65 9.80 -8.32
CA ARG A 254 11.37 9.19 -7.02
C ARG A 254 11.53 10.19 -5.90
N THR A 255 10.51 10.27 -5.05
CA THR A 255 10.52 11.11 -3.85
C THR A 255 10.31 10.26 -2.60
N ARG A 256 10.92 10.68 -1.49
CA ARG A 256 10.62 10.15 -0.16
C ARG A 256 9.79 11.19 0.59
N ILE A 257 8.48 10.97 0.63
CA ILE A 257 7.52 11.92 1.17
C ILE A 257 6.29 11.17 1.71
N ASP A 258 5.67 11.69 2.76
CA ASP A 258 4.34 11.22 3.15
C ASP A 258 3.29 11.85 2.23
N ILE A 259 2.26 11.08 1.85
CA ILE A 259 1.24 11.55 0.91
C ILE A 259 0.49 12.75 1.49
N LYS A 260 0.39 12.86 2.83
CA LYS A 260 -0.21 14.03 3.49
C LYS A 260 0.50 15.35 3.16
N ASP A 261 1.79 15.31 2.80
CA ASP A 261 2.61 16.49 2.54
C ASP A 261 2.91 16.71 1.04
N LEU A 262 2.36 15.87 0.15
CA LEU A 262 2.69 15.88 -1.27
C LEU A 262 1.85 16.88 -2.06
N ASN A 263 2.49 17.88 -2.68
CA ASN A 263 1.89 18.62 -3.78
C ASN A 263 2.09 17.87 -5.10
N LEU A 264 1.04 17.20 -5.60
CA LEU A 264 1.10 16.40 -6.81
C LEU A 264 1.34 17.24 -8.07
N ASP A 265 0.79 18.45 -8.15
CA ASP A 265 0.97 19.35 -9.29
C ASP A 265 2.46 19.71 -9.45
N LYS A 266 3.11 20.14 -8.35
CA LYS A 266 4.56 20.45 -8.33
C LYS A 266 5.43 19.21 -8.54
N PHE A 267 4.95 18.02 -8.13
CA PHE A 267 5.70 16.79 -8.33
C PHE A 267 5.82 16.40 -9.80
N VAL A 268 4.85 16.74 -10.65
CA VAL A 268 4.87 16.39 -12.08
C VAL A 268 5.24 17.56 -13.01
N GLU A 269 5.42 18.77 -12.46
CA GLU A 269 5.63 20.01 -13.20
C GLU A 269 6.85 19.98 -14.14
N ASP A 270 7.99 19.49 -13.66
CA ASP A 270 9.25 19.37 -14.40
C ASP A 270 9.19 18.31 -15.52
N VAL A 271 8.45 17.23 -15.29
CA VAL A 271 8.20 16.21 -16.31
C VAL A 271 7.24 16.73 -17.37
N ASN A 272 6.22 17.47 -16.94
CA ASN A 272 5.09 17.97 -17.73
C ASN A 272 4.48 16.89 -18.64
N PRO A 273 3.93 15.80 -18.06
CA PRO A 273 3.38 14.70 -18.83
C PRO A 273 2.05 15.06 -19.50
N ASN A 274 1.76 14.42 -20.63
CA ASN A 274 0.50 14.57 -21.36
C ASN A 274 -0.65 13.92 -20.59
N ARG A 275 -0.40 12.74 -20.02
CA ARG A 275 -1.40 11.94 -19.31
C ARG A 275 -0.79 11.28 -18.08
N ILE A 276 -1.50 11.34 -16.95
CA ILE A 276 -1.03 10.88 -15.64
C ILE A 276 -1.95 9.77 -15.15
N VAL A 277 -1.36 8.62 -14.81
CA VAL A 277 -2.11 7.48 -14.28
C VAL A 277 -1.60 7.15 -12.87
N GLY A 278 -2.46 7.33 -11.87
CA GLY A 278 -2.16 6.92 -10.51
C GLY A 278 -2.33 5.40 -10.35
N ILE A 279 -1.39 4.74 -9.69
CA ILE A 279 -1.45 3.29 -9.47
C ILE A 279 -1.06 2.93 -8.03
N SER A 280 -1.63 1.84 -7.51
CA SER A 280 -1.11 1.20 -6.30
C SER A 280 -1.60 -0.24 -6.12
N LYS A 281 -0.76 -1.09 -5.51
CA LYS A 281 -1.12 -2.45 -5.08
C LYS A 281 -1.36 -2.57 -3.57
N HIS A 282 -0.61 -1.82 -2.77
CA HIS A 282 -0.66 -1.92 -1.31
C HIS A 282 -0.55 -0.52 -0.66
N LEU A 283 -1.63 0.26 -0.75
CA LEU A 283 -1.78 1.45 0.09
C LEU A 283 -2.35 1.05 1.44
N CYS A 284 -1.52 1.09 2.47
CA CYS A 284 -1.90 0.68 3.82
C CYS A 284 -2.44 1.85 4.65
N GLY A 285 -3.48 1.58 5.44
CA GLY A 285 -4.03 2.51 6.42
C GLY A 285 -4.66 3.76 5.79
N ALA A 286 -4.31 4.94 6.32
CA ALA A 286 -4.81 6.22 5.82
C ALA A 286 -4.31 6.59 4.41
N ALA A 287 -3.34 5.85 3.85
CA ALA A 287 -2.67 6.24 2.62
C ALA A 287 -3.61 6.28 1.40
N THR A 288 -4.62 5.39 1.33
CA THR A 288 -5.65 5.44 0.29
C THR A 288 -6.44 6.73 0.35
N ASP A 289 -6.92 7.11 1.54
CA ASP A 289 -7.72 8.33 1.73
C ASP A 289 -6.88 9.59 1.47
N LEU A 290 -5.62 9.61 1.92
CA LEU A 290 -4.65 10.66 1.59
C LEU A 290 -4.37 10.76 0.09
N THR A 291 -4.35 9.64 -0.63
CA THR A 291 -4.16 9.62 -2.09
C THR A 291 -5.36 10.21 -2.80
N LEU A 292 -6.58 9.87 -2.38
CA LEU A 292 -7.81 10.46 -2.90
C LEU A 292 -7.87 11.96 -2.60
N LYS A 293 -7.53 12.39 -1.39
CA LYS A 293 -7.42 13.82 -1.04
C LYS A 293 -6.36 14.54 -1.88
N SER A 294 -5.18 13.93 -2.07
CA SER A 294 -4.11 14.48 -2.92
C SER A 294 -4.58 14.69 -4.36
N LEU A 295 -5.34 13.73 -4.90
CA LEU A 295 -5.92 13.85 -6.23
C LEU A 295 -6.96 14.98 -6.30
N VAL A 296 -7.87 15.08 -5.32
CA VAL A 296 -8.91 16.12 -5.26
C VAL A 296 -8.31 17.53 -5.07
N ASN A 297 -7.26 17.65 -4.26
CA ASN A 297 -6.54 18.91 -4.01
C ASN A 297 -5.65 19.36 -5.19
N SER A 298 -5.40 18.46 -6.14
CA SER A 298 -4.58 18.72 -7.32
C SER A 298 -5.41 19.24 -8.48
N THR A 299 -4.82 20.16 -9.24
CA THR A 299 -5.43 20.64 -10.49
C THR A 299 -5.52 19.57 -11.56
N ILE A 300 -4.68 18.52 -11.47
CA ILE A 300 -4.62 17.41 -12.43
C ILE A 300 -5.99 16.75 -12.60
N LEU A 301 -6.71 16.48 -11.51
CA LEU A 301 -8.00 15.79 -11.55
C LEU A 301 -9.04 16.48 -12.43
N LYS A 302 -8.97 17.81 -12.54
CA LYS A 302 -9.89 18.64 -13.33
C LYS A 302 -9.37 18.95 -14.72
N SER A 303 -8.18 18.48 -15.06
CA SER A 303 -7.50 18.71 -16.33
C SER A 303 -7.57 17.49 -17.23
N GLU A 304 -7.40 17.70 -18.53
CA GLU A 304 -7.25 16.63 -19.52
C GLU A 304 -6.02 15.73 -19.30
N LYS A 305 -5.11 16.14 -18.40
CA LYS A 305 -3.94 15.33 -18.03
C LYS A 305 -4.30 14.16 -17.11
N PHE A 306 -5.47 14.15 -16.46
CA PHE A 306 -5.86 13.03 -15.63
C PHE A 306 -6.21 11.83 -16.50
N GLY A 307 -5.31 10.85 -16.53
CA GLY A 307 -5.51 9.62 -17.29
C GLY A 307 -6.41 8.62 -16.58
N GLY A 308 -6.26 8.51 -15.26
CA GLY A 308 -7.02 7.60 -14.40
C GLY A 308 -6.28 7.26 -13.10
N LEU A 309 -6.94 6.48 -12.24
CA LEU A 309 -6.42 5.95 -10.99
C LEU A 309 -6.82 4.49 -10.85
N LEU A 310 -5.90 3.61 -10.45
CA LEU A 310 -6.20 2.21 -10.12
C LEU A 310 -5.49 1.79 -8.83
N ILE A 311 -6.26 1.52 -7.78
CA ILE A 311 -5.76 1.17 -6.45
C ILE A 311 -6.34 -0.18 -6.02
N ALA A 312 -5.48 -1.17 -5.79
CA ALA A 312 -5.87 -2.34 -5.02
C ALA A 312 -6.01 -1.93 -3.55
N MET A 313 -7.25 -1.91 -3.06
CA MET A 313 -7.55 -1.44 -1.71
C MET A 313 -7.18 -2.53 -0.71
N CYS A 314 -6.41 -2.16 0.31
CA CYS A 314 -5.93 -3.09 1.32
C CYS A 314 -5.91 -2.46 2.74
N CYS A 315 -5.77 -3.29 3.76
CA CYS A 315 -5.47 -2.86 5.14
C CYS A 315 -6.45 -1.83 5.76
N ARG A 316 -7.76 -2.00 5.55
CA ARG A 316 -8.81 -1.12 6.11
C ARG A 316 -8.77 -1.03 7.65
N HIS A 317 -8.21 -2.04 8.32
CA HIS A 317 -8.04 -2.07 9.77
C HIS A 317 -7.09 -0.96 10.28
N ALA A 318 -6.22 -0.44 9.42
CA ALA A 318 -5.26 0.61 9.73
C ALA A 318 -5.74 2.02 9.30
N CYS A 319 -7.00 2.16 8.85
CA CYS A 319 -7.56 3.46 8.52
C CYS A 319 -7.66 4.35 9.76
N ALA A 320 -7.56 5.66 9.54
CA ALA A 320 -7.68 6.68 10.56
C ALA A 320 -8.91 7.54 10.23
N TYR A 321 -9.77 7.77 11.23
CA TYR A 321 -11.08 8.39 11.02
C TYR A 321 -10.95 9.81 10.48
N ASP A 322 -10.07 10.60 11.10
CA ASP A 322 -9.68 11.95 10.71
C ASP A 322 -9.11 12.03 9.28
N GLN A 323 -8.49 10.94 8.81
CA GLN A 323 -7.91 10.88 7.47
C GLN A 323 -8.90 10.47 6.38
N LEU A 324 -10.08 9.93 6.72
CA LEU A 324 -11.14 9.67 5.74
C LEU A 324 -11.55 10.95 5.02
N LEU A 325 -12.10 10.81 3.81
CA LEU A 325 -12.75 11.92 3.13
C LEU A 325 -13.98 12.37 3.95
N PRO A 326 -14.31 13.67 4.00
CA PRO A 326 -15.47 14.15 4.77
C PRO A 326 -16.78 13.44 4.40
N GLN A 327 -17.02 13.24 3.10
CA GLN A 327 -18.20 12.54 2.59
C GLN A 327 -18.17 11.04 2.93
N SER A 328 -16.99 10.43 3.10
CA SER A 328 -16.88 9.06 3.60
C SER A 328 -17.29 9.00 5.08
N ARG A 329 -16.88 9.98 5.89
CA ARG A 329 -17.32 10.06 7.30
C ARG A 329 -18.83 10.27 7.40
N GLN A 330 -19.39 11.17 6.59
CA GLN A 330 -20.83 11.38 6.50
C GLN A 330 -21.57 10.10 6.11
N TYR A 331 -21.06 9.36 5.11
CA TYR A 331 -21.66 8.10 4.69
C TYR A 331 -21.68 7.05 5.82
N LEU A 332 -20.60 6.97 6.62
CA LEU A 332 -20.54 6.08 7.79
C LEU A 332 -21.52 6.54 8.89
N TYR A 333 -21.59 7.85 9.13
CA TYR A 333 -22.51 8.46 10.09
C TYR A 333 -23.97 8.14 9.76
N ASP A 334 -24.37 8.32 8.50
CA ASP A 334 -25.73 8.07 8.01
C ASP A 334 -26.12 6.58 8.10
N ARG A 335 -25.13 5.70 8.14
CA ARG A 335 -25.29 4.25 8.32
C ARG A 335 -25.18 3.80 9.78
N GLY A 336 -25.16 4.75 10.72
CA GLY A 336 -25.20 4.48 12.16
C GLY A 336 -23.83 4.47 12.86
N PHE A 337 -22.72 4.68 12.16
CA PHE A 337 -21.37 4.74 12.75
C PHE A 337 -20.98 6.18 13.07
N LYS A 338 -21.62 6.73 14.11
CA LYS A 338 -21.60 8.17 14.42
C LYS A 338 -20.51 8.63 15.39
N THR A 339 -19.89 7.69 16.12
CA THR A 339 -18.90 7.96 17.16
C THR A 339 -17.52 7.46 16.75
N LEU A 340 -16.45 7.95 17.40
CA LEU A 340 -15.10 7.40 17.19
C LEU A 340 -14.99 5.95 17.65
N GLN A 341 -15.72 5.57 18.70
CA GLN A 341 -15.81 4.21 19.23
C GLN A 341 -16.45 3.26 18.21
N SER A 342 -17.53 3.69 17.56
CA SER A 342 -18.20 2.94 16.49
C SER A 342 -17.26 2.69 15.29
N PHE A 343 -16.44 3.68 14.93
CA PHE A 343 -15.43 3.50 13.89
C PHE A 343 -14.30 2.56 14.34
N ASN A 344 -13.87 2.65 15.60
CA ASN A 344 -12.84 1.77 16.13
C ASN A 344 -13.31 0.31 16.22
N ILE A 345 -14.56 0.05 16.61
CA ILE A 345 -15.12 -1.31 16.58
C ILE A 345 -15.29 -1.80 15.14
N LEU A 346 -15.68 -0.93 14.20
CA LEU A 346 -15.73 -1.25 12.76
C LEU A 346 -14.36 -1.71 12.24
N LYS A 347 -13.27 -1.00 12.57
CA LYS A 347 -11.91 -1.42 12.21
C LYS A 347 -11.50 -2.76 12.81
N LYS A 348 -11.98 -3.09 14.00
CA LYS A 348 -11.76 -4.43 14.59
C LYS A 348 -12.49 -5.49 13.77
N MET A 349 -13.76 -5.26 13.42
CA MET A 349 -14.55 -6.18 12.59
C MET A 349 -13.92 -6.41 11.21
N VAL A 350 -13.40 -5.35 10.57
CA VAL A 350 -12.66 -5.43 9.29
C VAL A 350 -11.52 -6.47 9.30
N SER A 351 -10.86 -6.65 10.45
CA SER A 351 -9.73 -7.58 10.59
C SER A 351 -10.17 -9.05 10.58
N TRP A 352 -11.43 -9.33 10.89
CA TRP A 352 -11.95 -10.70 10.96
C TRP A 352 -11.97 -11.40 9.61
N ALA A 353 -12.19 -10.65 8.52
CA ALA A 353 -12.17 -11.20 7.15
C ALA A 353 -10.80 -11.72 6.69
N VAL A 354 -9.72 -11.28 7.34
CA VAL A 354 -8.33 -11.66 6.98
C VAL A 354 -7.63 -12.47 8.07
N SER A 355 -8.36 -12.79 9.14
CA SER A 355 -7.82 -13.58 10.24
C SER A 355 -7.74 -15.06 9.82
N SER A 356 -6.57 -15.67 9.91
CA SER A 356 -6.40 -17.11 9.66
C SER A 356 -6.94 -17.92 10.83
N SER A 357 -7.77 -18.94 10.57
CA SER A 357 -8.05 -19.98 11.56
C SER A 357 -6.75 -20.68 11.93
N ARG A 358 -6.36 -20.66 13.22
CA ARG A 358 -5.24 -21.49 13.69
C ARG A 358 -5.82 -22.89 13.98
N PRO A 359 -5.19 -23.97 13.51
CA PRO A 359 -5.67 -25.31 13.81
C PRO A 359 -5.77 -25.51 15.33
N ALA A 360 -6.93 -25.99 15.75
CA ALA A 360 -7.39 -26.10 17.13
C ALA A 360 -6.39 -26.83 18.02
N ASN A 361 -5.72 -26.09 18.89
CA ASN A 361 -5.02 -26.61 20.06
C ASN A 361 -5.25 -25.65 21.23
N SER A 362 -6.52 -25.45 21.54
CA SER A 362 -7.05 -24.87 22.78
C SER A 362 -8.55 -24.77 22.58
N ALA A 363 -9.35 -25.20 23.55
CA ALA A 363 -10.78 -24.98 23.60
C ALA A 363 -11.15 -23.64 22.95
N GLU A 364 -12.05 -23.65 21.97
CA GLU A 364 -12.59 -22.43 21.37
C GLU A 364 -13.25 -21.63 22.51
N GLN A 365 -12.46 -20.77 23.14
CA GLN A 365 -13.01 -19.71 23.98
C GLN A 365 -13.92 -18.93 23.05
N GLN A 366 -15.22 -18.94 23.37
CA GLN A 366 -16.21 -18.15 22.67
C GLN A 366 -15.65 -16.73 22.50
N HIS A 367 -15.58 -16.27 21.25
CA HIS A 367 -15.13 -14.91 20.98
C HIS A 367 -16.04 -13.94 21.72
N ILE A 368 -15.50 -12.83 22.23
CA ILE A 368 -16.26 -11.85 23.05
C ILE A 368 -17.50 -11.27 22.35
N SER A 369 -17.60 -11.40 21.02
CA SER A 369 -18.78 -11.01 20.24
C SER A 369 -19.89 -12.05 20.22
N GLY A 370 -19.69 -13.25 20.78
CA GLY A 370 -20.62 -14.38 20.72
C GLY A 370 -20.73 -15.07 19.36
N LEU A 371 -19.95 -14.64 18.36
CA LEU A 371 -20.01 -15.18 16.99
C LEU A 371 -18.96 -16.26 16.74
N THR A 372 -19.28 -17.21 15.85
CA THR A 372 -18.33 -18.22 15.35
C THR A 372 -17.21 -17.59 14.51
N PHE A 373 -16.24 -18.39 14.09
CA PHE A 373 -15.19 -17.91 13.18
C PHE A 373 -15.76 -17.51 11.82
N GLU A 374 -16.67 -18.32 11.27
CA GLU A 374 -17.32 -18.13 9.98
C GLU A 374 -18.17 -16.86 9.97
N GLU A 375 -19.01 -16.67 10.99
CA GLU A 375 -19.86 -15.48 11.13
C GLU A 375 -19.02 -14.20 11.27
N ARG A 376 -17.90 -14.25 12.00
CA ARG A 376 -16.98 -13.11 12.09
C ARG A 376 -16.32 -12.81 10.75
N ALA A 377 -15.98 -13.83 9.96
CA ALA A 377 -15.42 -13.62 8.63
C ALA A 377 -16.42 -12.92 7.71
N GLU A 378 -17.70 -13.29 7.75
CA GLU A 378 -18.79 -12.64 7.01
C GLU A 378 -18.99 -11.18 7.44
N VAL A 379 -19.08 -10.93 8.75
CA VAL A 379 -19.17 -9.56 9.29
C VAL A 379 -17.96 -8.73 8.89
N GLY A 380 -16.77 -9.33 8.90
CA GLY A 380 -15.56 -8.64 8.46
C GLY A 380 -15.57 -8.26 6.98
N LEU A 381 -16.19 -9.06 6.11
CA LEU A 381 -16.36 -8.75 4.69
C LEU A 381 -17.33 -7.57 4.50
N LEU A 382 -18.44 -7.55 5.24
CA LEU A 382 -19.37 -6.41 5.25
C LEU A 382 -18.69 -5.14 5.76
N ALA A 383 -17.92 -5.23 6.84
CA ALA A 383 -17.19 -4.09 7.41
C ALA A 383 -16.20 -3.48 6.41
N ARG A 384 -15.51 -4.34 5.65
CA ARG A 384 -14.61 -3.91 4.56
C ARG A 384 -15.37 -3.23 3.44
N ARG A 385 -16.46 -3.85 2.99
CA ARG A 385 -17.33 -3.34 1.93
C ARG A 385 -17.86 -1.95 2.29
N LEU A 386 -18.28 -1.74 3.53
CA LEU A 386 -18.78 -0.45 4.03
C LEU A 386 -17.73 0.67 3.89
N ILE A 387 -16.48 0.41 4.31
CA ILE A 387 -15.40 1.41 4.21
C ILE A 387 -15.09 1.72 2.74
N ASP A 388 -15.03 0.71 1.87
CA ASP A 388 -14.72 0.94 0.47
C ASP A 388 -15.85 1.67 -0.28
N GLU A 389 -17.10 1.33 0.00
CA GLU A 389 -18.27 2.04 -0.54
C GLU A 389 -18.29 3.50 -0.09
N SER A 390 -17.92 3.78 1.17
CA SER A 390 -17.83 5.16 1.65
C SER A 390 -16.85 6.01 0.82
N ARG A 391 -15.78 5.41 0.28
CA ARG A 391 -14.80 6.10 -0.59
C ARG A 391 -15.35 6.31 -2.00
N VAL A 392 -16.03 5.29 -2.56
CA VAL A 392 -16.67 5.39 -3.87
C VAL A 392 -17.72 6.50 -3.87
N ILE A 393 -18.59 6.51 -2.87
CA ILE A 393 -19.63 7.54 -2.72
C ILE A 393 -19.01 8.91 -2.51
N ALA A 394 -17.99 9.04 -1.66
CA ALA A 394 -17.29 10.31 -1.47
C ALA A 394 -16.71 10.85 -2.78
N MET A 395 -16.02 10.00 -3.54
CA MET A 395 -15.45 10.41 -4.83
C MET A 395 -16.54 10.79 -5.83
N LYS A 396 -17.63 10.01 -5.94
CA LYS A 396 -18.77 10.32 -6.83
C LYS A 396 -19.37 11.69 -6.52
N LEU A 397 -19.56 12.00 -5.24
CA LEU A 397 -20.10 13.30 -4.80
C LEU A 397 -19.13 14.46 -5.06
N MET A 398 -17.81 14.23 -5.01
CA MET A 398 -16.80 15.28 -5.22
C MET A 398 -16.53 15.61 -6.69
N VAL A 399 -16.55 14.61 -7.56
CA VAL A 399 -16.12 14.77 -8.97
C VAL A 399 -17.28 14.81 -9.96
N GLY A 400 -18.48 14.40 -9.53
CA GLY A 400 -19.68 14.35 -10.36
C GLY A 400 -19.58 13.33 -11.51
N GLU A 401 -20.34 13.57 -12.57
CA GLU A 401 -20.49 12.65 -13.72
C GLU A 401 -19.30 12.65 -14.69
N LYS A 402 -18.30 13.50 -14.47
CA LYS A 402 -17.13 13.60 -15.35
C LYS A 402 -16.20 12.40 -15.28
N LEU A 403 -16.23 11.65 -14.18
CA LEU A 403 -15.38 10.49 -13.95
C LEU A 403 -16.25 9.26 -13.68
N ASP A 404 -15.90 8.15 -14.31
CA ASP A 404 -16.41 6.85 -13.93
C ASP A 404 -15.64 6.31 -12.73
N ILE A 405 -16.37 5.81 -11.72
CA ILE A 405 -15.82 5.29 -10.47
C ILE A 405 -16.37 3.89 -10.27
N ASP A 406 -15.47 2.93 -10.35
CA ASP A 406 -15.76 1.51 -10.37
C ASP A 406 -15.01 0.79 -9.25
N MET A 407 -15.72 -0.09 -8.56
CA MET A 407 -15.15 -0.99 -7.55
C MET A 407 -15.45 -2.42 -7.97
N PHE A 408 -14.46 -3.31 -7.90
CA PHE A 408 -14.59 -4.68 -8.40
C PHE A 408 -13.62 -5.65 -7.73
N TRP A 409 -13.91 -6.94 -7.81
CA TRP A 409 -12.98 -7.99 -7.43
C TRP A 409 -11.97 -8.21 -8.57
N TYR A 410 -10.68 -7.96 -8.30
CA TYR A 410 -9.62 -8.10 -9.32
C TYR A 410 -8.97 -9.49 -9.32
N VAL A 411 -9.11 -10.28 -8.25
CA VAL A 411 -8.65 -11.68 -8.19
C VAL A 411 -9.55 -12.52 -7.28
N GLN A 412 -9.42 -13.83 -7.40
CA GLN A 412 -10.10 -14.79 -6.53
C GLN A 412 -9.60 -14.70 -5.06
N LYS A 413 -10.48 -15.08 -4.12
CA LYS A 413 -10.23 -15.02 -2.67
C LYS A 413 -9.08 -15.92 -2.22
N ASP A 414 -8.87 -17.04 -2.91
CA ASP A 414 -7.78 -18.00 -2.65
C ASP A 414 -6.39 -17.42 -3.00
N ILE A 415 -6.33 -16.45 -3.92
CA ILE A 415 -5.11 -15.69 -4.24
C ILE A 415 -4.78 -14.69 -3.14
N THR A 416 -5.75 -13.86 -2.76
CA THR A 416 -5.62 -12.91 -1.65
C THR A 416 -6.99 -12.54 -1.11
N LEU A 417 -7.07 -12.31 0.20
CA LEU A 417 -8.26 -11.76 0.86
C LEU A 417 -8.38 -10.24 0.68
N GLU A 418 -7.33 -9.60 0.16
CA GLU A 418 -7.27 -8.18 -0.20
C GLU A 418 -7.47 -8.01 -1.71
N ASN A 419 -8.63 -8.46 -2.21
CA ASN A 419 -8.91 -8.64 -3.63
C ASN A 419 -9.88 -7.62 -4.26
N VAL A 420 -10.19 -6.52 -3.57
CA VAL A 420 -10.99 -5.41 -4.12
C VAL A 420 -10.08 -4.34 -4.73
N CYS A 421 -10.45 -3.85 -5.92
CA CYS A 421 -9.80 -2.73 -6.58
C CYS A 421 -10.79 -1.56 -6.74
N LEU A 422 -10.28 -0.34 -6.60
CA LEU A 422 -10.95 0.90 -6.97
C LEU A 422 -10.30 1.42 -8.25
N ALA A 423 -11.11 1.76 -9.25
CA ALA A 423 -10.69 2.46 -10.44
C ALA A 423 -11.47 3.77 -10.59
N ILE A 424 -10.76 4.81 -11.02
CA ILE A 424 -11.35 6.10 -11.41
C ILE A 424 -10.82 6.42 -12.80
N THR A 425 -11.71 6.65 -13.75
CA THR A 425 -11.34 6.96 -15.14
C THR A 425 -12.15 8.15 -15.65
N PRO A 426 -11.62 8.94 -16.60
CA PRO A 426 -12.47 9.87 -17.34
C PRO A 426 -13.69 9.15 -17.90
N ALA A 427 -14.87 9.76 -17.76
CA ALA A 427 -16.08 9.21 -18.37
C ALA A 427 -15.91 9.17 -19.90
N VAL A 428 -16.29 8.06 -20.52
CA VAL A 428 -16.36 7.99 -21.99
C VAL A 428 -17.50 8.89 -22.41
N PRO A 429 -17.29 9.88 -23.31
CA PRO A 429 -18.39 10.66 -23.85
C PRO A 429 -19.44 9.70 -24.41
N ALA A 430 -20.71 9.87 -24.04
CA ALA A 430 -21.77 9.16 -24.72
C ALA A 430 -21.65 9.49 -26.20
N ILE A 431 -21.53 8.46 -27.04
CA ILE A 431 -21.55 8.63 -28.49
C ILE A 431 -22.98 9.09 -28.79
N GLU A 432 -23.14 10.38 -29.11
CA GLU A 432 -24.40 10.94 -29.62
C GLU A 432 -24.74 10.38 -31.01
#